data_AF-A0A6C0HJH7-F1
#
_entry.id   AF-A0A6C0HJH7-F1
#
_cell.length_a   1.000
_cell.length_b   1.000
_cell.length_c   1.000
_cell.angle_alpha   90.00
_cell.angle_beta   90.00
_cell.angle_gamma   90.00
#
_symmetry.space_group_name_H-M   'P 1'
#
loop_
_entity.id
_entity.type
_entity.pdbx_description
1 polymer ?
#
loop_
_entity_poly.entity_id
_entity_poly.type
_entity_poly.pdbx_seq_one_letter_code
_entity_poly.pdbx_strand_id
1 'polypeptide(L)'
;MSRAYFLTKGLSICNRLTTWYRSAVESVQNLYTYMQSYAKTNQWVFMEGHTHPLPLSHVHNSVVPVWSYSSYRLTSNKETVDSVCRLSWLSANMVVVNQHHEIKYDMDTFIEQFRLVTHNQHCPSLMTIFLCWCAEKRQWFPANTIVQFHIITHEGKEEMMTLHSDNQSLEIKDNKIYYNMYLPQYENYLNTCTYFHA
;
A
#
# COMPACT_ATOMS: atom_id res chain seq x y z
N MET A 1 -19.66 12.80 60.80
CA MET A 1 -20.01 12.37 59.43
C MET A 1 -18.97 12.71 58.35
N SER A 2 -18.07 13.69 58.52
CA SER A 2 -17.13 14.11 57.46
C SER A 2 -16.05 13.08 57.11
N ARG A 3 -15.44 12.40 58.09
CA ARG A 3 -14.29 11.49 57.86
C ARG A 3 -14.60 10.29 56.96
N ALA A 4 -15.76 9.65 57.14
CA ALA A 4 -16.17 8.51 56.30
C ALA A 4 -16.43 8.91 54.83
N TYR A 5 -16.90 10.14 54.61
CA TYR A 5 -17.11 10.70 53.27
C TYR A 5 -15.79 10.98 52.55
N PHE A 6 -14.78 11.53 53.24
CA PHE A 6 -13.46 11.73 52.67
C PHE A 6 -12.76 10.40 52.32
N LEU A 7 -12.90 9.38 53.18
CA LEU A 7 -12.34 8.04 52.92
C LEU A 7 -12.98 7.37 51.70
N THR A 8 -14.31 7.42 51.57
CA THR A 8 -14.99 6.84 50.41
C THR A 8 -14.67 7.56 49.10
N LYS A 9 -14.56 8.89 49.12
CA LYS A 9 -14.10 9.68 47.96
C LYS A 9 -12.64 9.40 47.61
N GLY A 10 -11.76 9.29 48.62
CA GLY A 10 -10.35 8.93 48.42
C GLY A 10 -10.20 7.56 47.75
N LEU A 11 -10.88 6.54 48.26
CA LEU A 11 -10.90 5.20 47.67
C LEU A 11 -11.45 5.21 46.23
N SER A 12 -12.49 5.99 45.96
CA SER A 12 -13.02 6.15 44.59
C SER A 12 -12.02 6.77 43.63
N ILE A 13 -11.22 7.74 44.07
CA ILE A 13 -10.18 8.36 43.25
C ILE A 13 -9.05 7.37 43.00
N CYS A 14 -8.58 6.66 44.03
CA CYS A 14 -7.57 5.61 43.89
C CYS A 14 -8.00 4.54 42.89
N ASN A 15 -9.24 4.04 43.00
CA ASN A 15 -9.78 3.06 42.07
C ASN A 15 -9.82 3.59 40.62
N ARG A 16 -10.23 4.86 40.43
CA ARG A 16 -10.20 5.49 39.09
C ARG A 16 -8.80 5.59 38.53
N LEU A 17 -7.83 6.01 39.33
CA LEU A 17 -6.42 6.09 38.93
C LEU A 17 -5.87 4.70 38.57
N THR A 18 -6.18 3.68 39.35
CA THR A 18 -5.77 2.30 39.06
C THR A 18 -6.39 1.78 37.77
N THR A 19 -7.68 2.05 37.51
CA THR A 19 -8.33 1.68 36.25
C THR A 19 -7.71 2.39 35.05
N TRP A 20 -7.44 3.69 35.18
CA TRP A 20 -6.82 4.46 34.11
C TRP A 20 -5.39 4.00 33.82
N TYR A 21 -4.62 3.72 34.86
CA TYR A 21 -3.29 3.12 34.73
C TYR A 21 -3.34 1.76 34.04
N ARG A 22 -4.24 0.86 34.45
CA ARG A 22 -4.40 -0.45 33.82
C ARG A 22 -4.78 -0.32 32.34
N SER A 23 -5.71 0.58 32.01
CA SER A 23 -6.13 0.83 30.63
C SER A 23 -4.99 1.41 29.77
N ALA A 24 -4.18 2.31 30.33
CA ALA A 24 -3.00 2.84 29.64
C ALA A 24 -1.95 1.75 29.38
N VAL A 25 -1.65 0.92 30.38
CA VAL A 25 -0.72 -0.21 30.24
C VAL A 25 -1.21 -1.20 29.18
N GLU A 26 -2.49 -1.56 29.23
CA GLU A 26 -3.10 -2.46 28.25
C GLU A 26 -3.04 -1.88 26.83
N SER A 27 -3.30 -0.57 26.67
CA SER A 27 -3.19 0.10 25.38
C SER A 27 -1.76 0.10 24.84
N VAL A 28 -0.76 0.35 25.69
CA VAL A 28 0.65 0.29 25.31
C VAL A 28 1.08 -1.14 24.97
N GLN A 29 0.64 -2.14 25.73
CA GLN A 29 0.90 -3.54 25.44
C GLN A 29 0.27 -3.95 24.11
N ASN A 30 -0.98 -3.58 23.86
CA ASN A 30 -1.68 -3.85 22.61
C ASN A 30 -0.98 -3.18 21.42
N LEU A 31 -0.55 -1.92 21.58
CA LEU A 31 0.25 -1.22 20.57
C LEU A 31 1.59 -1.92 20.32
N TYR A 32 2.27 -2.36 21.37
CA TYR A 32 3.53 -3.09 21.26
C TYR A 32 3.35 -4.43 20.52
N THR A 33 2.34 -5.22 20.90
CA THR A 33 2.03 -6.48 20.23
C THR A 33 1.62 -6.27 18.77
N TYR A 34 0.89 -5.19 18.48
CA TYR A 34 0.54 -4.79 17.12
C TYR A 34 1.78 -4.44 16.30
N MET A 35 2.67 -3.60 16.82
CA MET A 35 3.92 -3.23 16.14
C MET A 35 4.83 -4.44 15.91
N GLN A 36 4.92 -5.34 16.90
CA GLN A 36 5.73 -6.54 16.80
C GLN A 36 5.21 -7.53 15.77
N SER A 37 3.89 -7.74 15.73
CA SER A 37 3.25 -8.61 14.74
C SER A 37 3.31 -7.99 13.34
N TYR A 38 3.09 -6.68 13.20
CA TYR A 38 3.26 -5.95 11.95
C TYR A 38 4.68 -6.14 11.37
N ALA A 39 5.72 -6.05 12.21
CA ALA A 39 7.11 -6.25 11.80
C ALA A 39 7.46 -7.72 11.46
N LYS A 40 6.70 -8.70 11.97
CA LYS A 40 6.92 -10.14 11.75
C LYS A 40 6.02 -10.75 10.67
N THR A 41 5.11 -9.95 10.09
CA THR A 41 4.14 -10.46 9.13
C THR A 41 4.79 -10.69 7.77
N ASN A 42 4.57 -11.88 7.21
CA ASN A 42 5.02 -12.26 5.87
C ASN A 42 3.86 -12.29 4.85
N GLN A 43 2.65 -11.90 5.28
CA GLN A 43 1.42 -11.96 4.50
C GLN A 43 0.61 -10.69 4.65
N TRP A 44 0.44 -10.00 3.53
CA TRP A 44 -0.24 -8.72 3.43
C TRP A 44 -1.48 -8.87 2.57
N VAL A 45 -2.55 -8.18 2.92
CA VAL A 45 -3.80 -8.21 2.14
C VAL A 45 -4.22 -6.80 1.77
N PHE A 46 -4.75 -6.66 0.56
CA PHE A 46 -5.27 -5.42 0.02
C PHE A 46 -6.78 -5.52 -0.03
N MET A 47 -7.45 -4.67 0.75
CA MET A 47 -8.91 -4.60 0.80
C MET A 47 -9.42 -3.45 -0.07
N GLU A 48 -10.60 -3.64 -0.65
CA GLU A 48 -11.25 -2.60 -1.46
C GLU A 48 -11.60 -1.40 -0.58
N GLY A 49 -11.31 -0.19 -1.05
CA GLY A 49 -11.52 1.06 -0.29
C GLY A 49 -10.45 1.38 0.76
N HIS A 50 -9.44 0.51 0.96
CA HIS A 50 -8.32 0.78 1.86
C HIS A 50 -7.07 1.26 1.09
N THR A 51 -6.40 2.27 1.63
CA THR A 51 -5.18 2.84 1.00
C THR A 51 -3.92 2.02 1.27
N HIS A 52 -3.86 1.31 2.39
CA HIS A 52 -2.68 0.56 2.82
C HIS A 52 -2.99 -0.94 2.97
N PRO A 53 -1.99 -1.80 2.68
CA PRO A 53 -2.14 -3.21 2.93
C PRO A 53 -2.19 -3.47 4.43
N LEU A 54 -3.01 -4.46 4.81
CA LEU A 54 -3.12 -4.90 6.20
C LEU A 54 -2.40 -6.23 6.36
N PRO A 55 -1.76 -6.47 7.51
CA PRO A 55 -1.28 -7.81 7.84
C PRO A 55 -2.45 -8.77 7.98
N LEU A 56 -2.39 -9.94 7.32
CA LEU A 56 -3.47 -10.92 7.33
C LEU A 56 -3.89 -11.33 8.75
N SER A 57 -2.94 -11.38 9.69
CA SER A 57 -3.18 -11.76 11.09
C SER A 57 -4.14 -10.85 11.85
N HIS A 58 -4.37 -9.62 11.37
CA HIS A 58 -5.26 -8.64 12.01
C HIS A 58 -6.59 -8.46 11.27
N VAL A 59 -6.82 -9.21 10.20
CA VAL A 59 -8.06 -9.15 9.43
C VAL A 59 -8.99 -10.26 9.94
N HIS A 60 -10.06 -9.86 10.62
CA HIS A 60 -11.06 -10.78 11.20
C HIS A 60 -12.45 -10.65 10.58
N ASN A 61 -12.63 -9.71 9.65
CA ASN A 61 -13.91 -9.51 8.96
C ASN A 61 -14.11 -10.58 7.88
N SER A 62 -15.37 -10.76 7.47
CA SER A 62 -15.75 -11.67 6.38
C SER A 62 -15.51 -11.10 4.98
N VAL A 63 -14.92 -9.90 4.89
CA VAL A 63 -14.66 -9.24 3.60
C VAL A 63 -13.48 -9.93 2.95
N VAL A 64 -13.69 -10.47 1.74
CA VAL A 64 -12.63 -11.12 0.97
C VAL A 64 -11.68 -10.04 0.44
N PRO A 65 -10.38 -10.08 0.76
CA PRO A 65 -9.42 -9.12 0.24
C PRO A 65 -9.28 -9.26 -1.27
N VAL A 66 -9.07 -8.15 -1.98
CA VAL A 66 -8.88 -8.16 -3.44
C VAL A 66 -7.58 -8.87 -3.81
N TRP A 67 -6.50 -8.54 -3.09
CA TRP A 67 -5.20 -9.13 -3.30
C TRP A 67 -4.58 -9.66 -2.01
N SER A 68 -3.82 -10.74 -2.11
CA SER A 68 -2.96 -11.28 -1.06
C SER A 68 -1.52 -11.27 -1.54
N TYR A 69 -0.61 -10.69 -0.76
CA TYR A 69 0.82 -10.64 -1.05
C TYR A 69 1.62 -11.43 -0.02
N SER A 70 2.49 -12.33 -0.50
CA SER A 70 3.43 -13.07 0.34
C SER A 70 4.67 -13.44 -0.45
N SER A 71 5.86 -13.13 0.07
CA SER A 71 7.16 -13.55 -0.49
C SER A 71 7.25 -13.33 -2.01
N TYR A 72 7.23 -12.06 -2.44
CA TYR A 72 7.25 -11.67 -3.86
C TYR A 72 6.07 -12.15 -4.72
N ARG A 73 5.04 -12.78 -4.14
CA ARG A 73 3.87 -13.28 -4.88
C ARG A 73 2.62 -12.50 -4.51
N LEU A 74 2.04 -11.80 -5.49
CA LEU A 74 0.75 -11.11 -5.39
C LEU A 74 -0.34 -11.99 -6.02
N THR A 75 -1.40 -12.32 -5.29
CA THR A 75 -2.46 -13.25 -5.71
C THR A 75 -3.82 -12.58 -5.66
N SER A 76 -4.59 -12.67 -6.74
CA SER A 76 -6.00 -12.25 -6.77
C SER A 76 -6.85 -13.27 -6.02
N ASN A 77 -7.68 -12.82 -5.07
CA ASN A 77 -8.58 -13.73 -4.35
C ASN A 77 -10.02 -13.73 -4.87
N LYS A 78 -10.34 -12.91 -5.87
CA LYS A 78 -11.72 -12.78 -6.37
C LYS A 78 -12.16 -13.97 -7.24
N GLU A 79 -11.23 -14.66 -7.89
CA GLU A 79 -11.52 -15.64 -8.95
C GLU A 79 -10.52 -16.81 -8.96
N THR A 80 -10.86 -17.91 -9.64
CA THR A 80 -9.97 -19.07 -9.80
C THR A 80 -8.76 -18.71 -10.64
N VAL A 81 -7.57 -18.87 -10.07
CA VAL A 81 -6.28 -18.49 -10.67
C VAL A 81 -5.95 -19.34 -11.89
N ASP A 82 -5.65 -18.70 -13.03
CA ASP A 82 -5.27 -19.39 -14.26
C ASP A 82 -3.92 -18.94 -14.86
N SER A 83 -3.33 -17.83 -14.39
CA SER A 83 -2.07 -17.32 -14.94
C SER A 83 -1.10 -16.80 -13.89
N VAL A 84 0.19 -16.97 -14.20
CA VAL A 84 1.31 -16.41 -13.44
C VAL A 84 2.06 -15.44 -14.35
N CYS A 85 2.04 -14.17 -14.00
CA CYS A 85 2.67 -13.09 -14.75
C CYS A 85 3.93 -12.57 -14.05
N ARG A 86 4.86 -12.04 -14.85
CA ARG A 86 6.06 -11.32 -14.38
C ARG A 86 6.10 -9.90 -14.92
N LEU A 87 6.84 -9.00 -14.29
CA LEU A 87 7.09 -7.67 -14.85
C LEU A 87 7.91 -7.80 -16.16
N SER A 88 7.60 -6.98 -17.16
CA SER A 88 8.35 -6.94 -18.42
C SER A 88 9.58 -6.02 -18.37
N TRP A 89 9.73 -5.28 -17.27
CA TRP A 89 10.82 -4.32 -17.08
C TRP A 89 12.18 -5.04 -16.99
N LEU A 90 13.18 -4.53 -17.69
CA LEU A 90 14.54 -5.04 -17.66
C LEU A 90 15.29 -4.58 -16.41
N SER A 91 14.99 -3.37 -15.95
CA SER A 91 15.51 -2.79 -14.71
C SER A 91 14.53 -1.73 -14.21
N ALA A 92 14.52 -1.47 -12.91
CA ALA A 92 13.90 -0.27 -12.39
C ALA A 92 14.62 0.28 -11.16
N ASN A 93 14.51 1.60 -11.05
CA ASN A 93 14.86 2.33 -9.85
C ASN A 93 13.67 3.13 -9.35
N MET A 94 13.47 3.15 -8.04
CA MET A 94 12.52 4.04 -7.40
C MET A 94 13.28 5.25 -6.86
N VAL A 95 12.84 6.45 -7.24
CA VAL A 95 13.36 7.71 -6.75
C VAL A 95 12.31 8.33 -5.84
N VAL A 96 12.72 8.63 -4.62
CA VAL A 96 11.89 9.30 -3.62
C VAL A 96 12.37 10.74 -3.51
N VAL A 97 11.52 11.67 -3.93
CA VAL A 97 11.83 13.11 -3.92
C VAL A 97 11.34 13.71 -2.61
N ASN A 98 12.28 14.05 -1.74
CA ASN A 98 12.03 14.91 -0.58
C ASN A 98 12.49 16.32 -0.91
N GLN A 99 11.94 17.32 -0.21
CA GLN A 99 12.08 18.75 -0.53
C GLN A 99 13.50 19.21 -0.87
N HIS A 100 14.55 18.57 -0.33
CA HIS A 100 15.95 18.93 -0.55
C HIS A 100 16.86 17.76 -0.99
N HIS A 101 16.32 16.54 -1.10
CA HIS A 101 17.12 15.34 -1.38
C HIS A 101 16.32 14.30 -2.16
N GLU A 102 16.99 13.68 -3.13
CA GLU A 102 16.48 12.52 -3.85
C GLU A 102 17.17 11.27 -3.30
N ILE A 103 16.38 10.27 -2.93
CA ILE A 103 16.90 8.97 -2.52
C ILE A 103 16.51 7.95 -3.57
N LYS A 104 17.50 7.28 -4.14
CA LYS A 104 17.32 6.25 -5.17
C LYS A 104 17.41 4.86 -4.53
N TYR A 105 16.46 4.00 -4.88
CA TYR A 105 16.38 2.61 -4.46
C TYR A 105 16.40 1.70 -5.68
N ASP A 106 17.30 0.72 -5.67
CA ASP A 106 17.34 -0.34 -6.67
C ASP A 106 16.17 -1.33 -6.44
N MET A 107 15.42 -1.62 -7.50
CA MET A 107 14.29 -2.53 -7.49
C MET A 107 14.54 -3.83 -8.26
N ASP A 108 15.71 -4.02 -8.86
CA ASP A 108 15.94 -5.12 -9.81
C ASP A 108 15.73 -6.49 -9.18
N THR A 109 16.23 -6.70 -7.96
CA THR A 109 16.00 -7.94 -7.21
C THR A 109 14.51 -8.21 -6.96
N PHE A 110 13.72 -7.16 -6.68
CA PHE A 110 12.29 -7.30 -6.46
C PHE A 110 11.58 -7.65 -7.77
N ILE A 111 11.91 -6.98 -8.87
CA ILE A 111 11.30 -7.19 -10.18
C ILE A 111 11.54 -8.62 -10.69
N GLU A 112 12.76 -9.12 -10.52
CA GLU A 112 13.15 -10.46 -10.94
C GLU A 112 12.33 -11.55 -10.21
N GLN A 113 12.03 -11.32 -8.93
CA GLN A 113 11.33 -12.29 -8.08
C GLN A 113 9.81 -12.10 -8.07
N PHE A 114 9.33 -10.90 -8.38
CA PHE A 114 7.91 -10.57 -8.31
C PHE A 114 7.08 -11.43 -9.27
N ARG A 115 6.03 -12.07 -8.73
CA ARG A 115 5.07 -12.88 -9.49
C ARG A 115 3.67 -12.40 -9.17
N LEU A 116 2.93 -12.06 -10.22
CA LEU A 116 1.50 -11.81 -10.15
C LEU A 116 0.77 -13.11 -10.49
N VAL A 117 -0.21 -13.46 -9.68
CA VAL A 117 -1.05 -14.65 -9.81
C VAL A 117 -2.48 -14.14 -9.93
N THR A 118 -3.03 -14.16 -11.14
CA THR A 118 -4.29 -13.47 -11.44
C THR A 118 -5.18 -14.29 -12.38
N HIS A 119 -6.44 -13.88 -12.48
CA HIS A 119 -7.43 -14.42 -13.42
C HIS A 119 -7.88 -13.30 -14.37
N ASN A 120 -8.34 -13.64 -15.56
CA ASN A 120 -8.90 -12.70 -16.56
C ASN A 120 -8.04 -11.47 -16.85
N GLN A 121 -6.71 -11.59 -16.76
CA GLN A 121 -5.79 -10.46 -16.98
C GLN A 121 -6.06 -9.26 -16.06
N HIS A 122 -6.69 -9.46 -14.89
CA HIS A 122 -6.89 -8.39 -13.93
C HIS A 122 -5.52 -7.89 -13.43
N CYS A 123 -5.21 -6.63 -13.73
CA CYS A 123 -3.90 -6.05 -13.49
C CYS A 123 -3.90 -5.24 -12.18
N PRO A 124 -2.89 -5.41 -11.30
CA PRO A 124 -2.72 -4.53 -10.15
C PRO A 124 -2.35 -3.11 -10.63
N SER A 125 -2.66 -2.10 -9.81
CA SER A 125 -2.18 -0.74 -10.07
C SER A 125 -0.70 -0.60 -9.75
N LEU A 126 -0.07 0.47 -10.26
CA LEU A 126 1.32 0.80 -9.90
C LEU A 126 1.47 1.00 -8.38
N MET A 127 0.45 1.56 -7.73
CA MET A 127 0.37 1.70 -6.27
C MET A 127 0.42 0.35 -5.56
N THR A 128 -0.31 -0.66 -6.05
CA THR A 128 -0.25 -2.00 -5.46
C THR A 128 1.15 -2.59 -5.56
N ILE A 129 1.83 -2.43 -6.70
CA ILE A 129 3.22 -2.91 -6.88
C ILE A 129 4.18 -2.18 -5.93
N PHE A 130 4.05 -0.85 -5.82
CA PHE A 130 4.82 -0.06 -4.87
C PHE A 130 4.64 -0.55 -3.43
N LEU A 131 3.40 -0.78 -3.01
CA LEU A 131 3.10 -1.26 -1.66
C LEU A 131 3.61 -2.68 -1.42
N CYS A 132 3.65 -3.54 -2.45
CA CYS A 132 4.31 -4.84 -2.37
C CYS A 132 5.83 -4.69 -2.13
N TRP A 133 6.48 -3.78 -2.85
CA TRP A 133 7.90 -3.49 -2.63
C TRP A 133 8.16 -2.94 -1.21
N CYS A 134 7.30 -2.03 -0.74
CA CYS A 134 7.36 -1.48 0.62
C CYS A 134 7.22 -2.58 1.68
N ALA A 135 6.26 -3.50 1.49
CA ALA A 135 6.06 -4.64 2.36
C ALA A 135 7.29 -5.57 2.38
N GLU A 136 7.91 -5.80 1.23
CA GLU A 136 9.09 -6.66 1.08
C GLU A 136 10.33 -6.04 1.74
N LYS A 137 10.59 -4.75 1.50
CA LYS A 137 11.72 -4.02 2.08
C LYS A 137 11.45 -3.55 3.51
N ARG A 138 10.22 -3.73 4.02
CA ARG A 138 9.74 -3.21 5.31
C ARG A 138 9.97 -1.71 5.45
N GLN A 139 9.80 -0.99 4.35
CA GLN A 139 10.05 0.44 4.27
C GLN A 139 8.77 1.16 3.87
N TRP A 140 8.41 2.18 4.65
CA TRP A 140 7.18 2.93 4.46
C TRP A 140 7.49 4.41 4.30
N PHE A 141 6.70 5.09 3.49
CA PHE A 141 6.88 6.50 3.18
C PHE A 141 5.65 7.32 3.60
N PRO A 142 5.84 8.60 3.97
CA PRO A 142 4.75 9.52 4.17
C PRO A 142 3.83 9.64 2.94
N ALA A 143 2.55 9.91 3.17
CA ALA A 143 1.55 10.00 2.09
C ALA A 143 1.78 11.17 1.11
N ASN A 144 2.51 12.21 1.53
CA ASN A 144 2.86 13.37 0.72
C ASN A 144 4.19 13.22 -0.02
N THR A 145 4.84 12.06 0.08
CA THR A 145 6.10 11.79 -0.61
C THR A 145 5.86 11.59 -2.11
N ILE A 146 6.64 12.28 -2.94
CA ILE A 146 6.62 12.10 -4.39
C ILE A 146 7.53 10.90 -4.71
N VAL A 147 6.93 9.86 -5.29
CA VAL A 147 7.63 8.65 -5.70
C VAL A 147 7.64 8.58 -7.21
N GLN A 148 8.81 8.37 -7.80
CA GLN A 148 9.01 8.22 -9.24
C GLN A 148 9.66 6.87 -9.52
N PHE A 149 9.21 6.20 -10.57
CA PHE A 149 9.77 4.95 -11.08
C PHE A 149 10.49 5.23 -12.37
N HIS A 150 11.79 4.95 -12.41
CA HIS A 150 12.62 5.03 -13.59
C HIS A 150 12.85 3.59 -14.07
N ILE A 151 12.15 3.20 -15.13
CA ILE A 151 12.16 1.83 -15.65
C ILE A 151 12.92 1.77 -16.98
N ILE A 152 13.56 0.64 -17.23
CA ILE A 152 14.01 0.25 -18.57
C ILE A 152 13.01 -0.78 -19.07
N THR A 153 12.27 -0.44 -20.12
CA THR A 153 11.24 -1.33 -20.69
C THR A 153 11.89 -2.53 -21.40
N HIS A 154 11.07 -3.52 -21.75
CA HIS A 154 11.51 -4.68 -22.54
C HIS A 154 12.12 -4.34 -23.92
N GLU A 155 11.85 -3.14 -24.44
CA GLU A 155 12.43 -2.62 -25.68
C GLU A 155 13.77 -1.89 -25.46
N GLY A 156 14.23 -1.80 -24.21
CA GLY A 156 15.44 -1.05 -23.83
C GLY A 156 15.22 0.46 -23.74
N LYS A 157 13.98 0.93 -23.73
CA LYS A 157 13.64 2.36 -23.59
C LYS A 157 13.56 2.75 -22.11
N GLU A 158 14.13 3.89 -21.77
CA GLU A 158 13.99 4.50 -20.44
C GLU A 158 12.67 5.26 -20.33
N GLU A 159 11.91 5.00 -19.27
CA GLU A 159 10.65 5.69 -18.99
C GLU A 159 10.55 6.06 -17.51
N MET A 160 9.90 7.19 -17.24
CA MET A 160 9.68 7.73 -15.90
C MET A 160 8.19 7.76 -15.60
N MET A 161 7.78 7.22 -14.46
CA MET A 161 6.39 7.21 -14.01
C MET A 161 6.31 7.81 -12.60
N THR A 162 5.52 8.86 -12.43
CA THR A 162 5.21 9.37 -11.08
C THR A 162 4.07 8.57 -10.49
N LEU A 163 4.20 8.15 -9.24
CA LEU A 163 3.18 7.40 -8.52
C LEU A 163 1.98 8.31 -8.21
N HIS A 164 0.84 8.02 -8.83
CA HIS A 164 -0.45 8.62 -8.52
C HIS A 164 -1.47 7.55 -8.12
N SER A 165 -2.50 7.94 -7.36
CA SER A 165 -3.56 7.02 -6.91
C SER A 165 -4.30 6.34 -8.06
N ASP A 166 -4.39 7.02 -9.21
CA ASP A 166 -5.26 6.63 -10.33
C ASP A 166 -4.48 5.99 -11.49
N ASN A 167 -3.21 5.64 -11.29
CA ASN A 167 -2.36 5.05 -12.34
C ASN A 167 -2.78 3.60 -12.63
N GLN A 168 -3.75 3.44 -13.53
CA GLN A 168 -4.12 2.19 -14.19
C GLN A 168 -3.31 1.95 -15.47
N SER A 169 -2.07 2.43 -15.51
CA SER A 169 -1.20 2.38 -16.69
C SER A 169 -0.50 1.03 -16.88
N LEU A 170 -1.03 -0.06 -16.31
CA LEU A 170 -0.45 -1.39 -16.40
C LEU A 170 -1.40 -2.33 -17.13
N GLU A 171 -0.84 -3.13 -18.04
CA GLU A 171 -1.59 -4.11 -18.81
C GLU A 171 -0.90 -5.48 -18.76
N ILE A 172 -1.68 -6.55 -18.88
CA ILE A 172 -1.14 -7.91 -18.94
C ILE A 172 -1.26 -8.43 -20.37
N LYS A 173 -0.11 -8.81 -20.96
CA LYS A 173 -0.02 -9.47 -22.27
C LYS A 173 0.99 -10.60 -22.17
N ASP A 174 0.70 -11.77 -22.74
CA ASP A 174 1.62 -12.91 -22.78
C ASP A 174 2.28 -13.27 -21.43
N ASN A 175 1.48 -13.29 -20.36
CA ASN A 175 1.95 -13.52 -18.98
C ASN A 175 3.05 -12.55 -18.52
N LYS A 176 3.05 -11.33 -19.06
CA LYS A 176 3.91 -10.24 -18.66
C LYS A 176 3.09 -8.99 -18.37
N ILE A 177 3.51 -8.23 -17.37
CA ILE A 177 2.93 -6.95 -16.99
C ILE A 177 3.75 -5.87 -17.71
N TYR A 178 3.09 -5.13 -18.59
CA TYR A 178 3.66 -4.02 -19.32
C TYR A 178 3.16 -2.70 -18.75
N TYR A 179 4.01 -1.69 -18.85
CA TYR A 179 3.54 -0.32 -18.73
C TYR A 179 2.94 0.11 -20.06
N ASN A 180 1.73 0.64 -19.98
CA ASN A 180 0.98 1.16 -21.09
C ASN A 180 0.84 2.68 -20.93
N MET A 181 1.53 3.41 -21.80
CA MET A 181 1.50 4.88 -21.88
C MET A 181 0.39 5.40 -22.81
N TYR A 182 -0.66 4.62 -23.09
CA TYR A 182 -1.85 5.17 -23.75
C TYR A 182 -2.54 6.12 -22.76
N LEU A 183 -2.07 7.37 -22.76
CA LEU A 183 -2.80 8.51 -22.25
C LEU A 183 -4.23 8.47 -22.81
N PRO A 184 -5.28 8.66 -22.00
CA PRO A 184 -6.55 9.10 -22.56
C PRO A 184 -6.28 10.41 -23.31
N GLN A 185 -6.64 10.46 -24.59
CA GLN A 185 -6.57 11.65 -25.42
C GLN A 185 -7.38 12.79 -24.74
N TYR A 186 -6.73 13.60 -23.92
CA TYR A 186 -7.28 14.85 -23.38
C TYR A 186 -7.12 15.99 -24.40
N GLU A 187 -7.36 15.74 -25.69
CA GLU A 187 -7.38 16.79 -26.72
C GLU A 187 -8.73 17.53 -26.82
N ASN A 188 -9.78 17.13 -26.09
CA ASN A 188 -11.14 17.67 -26.33
C ASN A 188 -11.77 18.53 -25.21
N TYR A 189 -11.07 18.83 -24.10
CA TYR A 189 -11.68 19.62 -23.01
C TYR A 189 -11.26 21.10 -22.96
N LEU A 190 -10.40 21.58 -23.87
CA LEU A 190 -10.04 23.00 -23.94
C LEU A 190 -10.82 23.80 -25.00
N ASN A 191 -11.73 23.18 -25.76
CA ASN A 191 -12.52 23.86 -26.80
C ASN A 191 -13.96 24.26 -26.41
N THR A 192 -14.37 24.10 -25.14
CA THR A 192 -15.74 24.45 -24.70
C THR A 192 -15.82 25.61 -23.70
N CYS A 193 -14.72 26.32 -23.44
CA CYS A 193 -14.72 27.53 -22.60
C CYS A 193 -14.56 28.82 -23.42
N THR A 194 -15.31 28.95 -24.51
CA THR A 194 -15.62 30.25 -25.12
C THR A 194 -17.10 30.25 -25.50
N TYR A 195 -17.76 31.38 -25.25
CA TYR A 195 -19.21 31.65 -25.42
C TYR A 195 -20.11 31.29 -24.24
N PHE A 196 -20.12 32.15 -23.22
CA PHE A 196 -21.37 32.72 -22.70
C PHE A 196 -21.09 34.10 -22.09
N HIS A 197 -21.11 35.12 -22.96
CA HIS A 197 -21.40 36.50 -22.58
C HIS A 197 -22.56 36.97 -23.48
N ALA A 198 -23.74 37.05 -22.88
CA ALA A 198 -24.83 37.97 -23.24
C ALA A 198 -25.69 38.14 -21.99
#